data_AF-A0A1C0V8V2-F1
#
_entry.id   AF-A0A1C0V8V2-F1
#
_cell.length_a   1.000
_cell.length_b   1.000
_cell.length_c   1.000
_cell.angle_alpha   90.00
_cell.angle_beta   90.00
_cell.angle_gamma   90.00
#
_symmetry.space_group_name_H-M   'P 1'
#
loop_
_entity.id
_entity.type
_entity.pdbx_description
1 polymer ?
#
loop_
_entity_poly.entity_id
_entity_poly.type
_entity_poly.pdbx_seq_one_letter_code
_entity_poly.pdbx_strand_id
1 'polypeptide(L)'
;MKQKFDYPSWLYQQLISNSLPWEEGKKISFSQFHKKYTLHDSHWIGIFYAVGYEQAVTLAIEWDSVWLPEEIKKCTTNIINNLLYLFIRLTGVEQIDTTNYVDVGYICRTISSSEFEEIESKNFLAIDDVFGGQVNIIYHGEEIFLAVAKDKTILEI
;
A
#
# COMPACT_ATOMS: atom_id res chain seq x y z
N MET A 1 21.65 -3.93 -17.01
CA MET A 1 20.37 -3.75 -17.74
C MET A 1 19.40 -3.14 -16.75
N LYS A 2 18.86 -1.93 -16.98
CA LYS A 2 17.89 -1.32 -16.05
C LYS A 2 16.60 -2.15 -16.14
N GLN A 3 16.19 -2.79 -15.05
CA GLN A 3 14.87 -3.40 -14.98
C GLN A 3 13.86 -2.25 -14.98
N LYS A 4 13.12 -2.12 -16.07
CA LYS A 4 12.07 -1.12 -16.20
C LYS A 4 10.80 -1.77 -15.66
N PHE A 5 10.37 -1.40 -14.46
CA PHE A 5 9.04 -1.76 -13.97
C PHE A 5 8.01 -1.14 -14.91
N ASP A 6 7.19 -1.99 -15.55
CA ASP A 6 6.15 -1.55 -16.49
C ASP A 6 4.84 -1.30 -15.73
N TYR A 7 4.87 -0.28 -14.89
CA TYR A 7 3.67 0.20 -14.22
C TYR A 7 2.72 0.83 -15.23
N PRO A 8 1.40 0.64 -15.08
CA PRO A 8 0.43 1.24 -15.98
C PRO A 8 0.51 2.77 -15.89
N SER A 9 0.35 3.44 -17.03
CA SER A 9 0.53 4.90 -17.10
C SER A 9 -0.46 5.67 -16.23
N TRP A 10 -1.60 5.06 -15.88
CA TRP A 10 -2.57 5.71 -15.00
C TRP A 10 -2.08 5.79 -13.55
N LEU A 11 -1.19 4.89 -13.10
CA LEU A 11 -0.79 4.79 -11.69
C LEU A 11 -0.14 6.08 -11.19
N TYR A 12 0.89 6.52 -11.88
CA TYR A 12 1.60 7.76 -11.51
C TYR A 12 0.69 8.98 -11.66
N GLN A 13 -0.18 9.00 -12.68
CA GLN A 13 -1.11 10.10 -12.89
C GLN A 13 -2.04 10.24 -11.69
N GLN A 14 -2.71 9.15 -11.32
CA GLN A 14 -3.66 9.08 -10.21
C GLN A 14 -3.05 9.46 -8.86
N LEU A 15 -1.82 9.01 -8.59
CA LEU A 15 -1.08 9.34 -7.36
C LEU A 15 -0.69 10.82 -7.31
N ILE A 16 -0.19 11.38 -8.41
CA ILE A 16 0.25 12.79 -8.46
C ILE A 16 -0.95 13.74 -8.43
N SER A 17 -2.04 13.43 -9.14
CA SER A 17 -3.25 14.25 -9.13
C SER A 17 -4.15 14.03 -7.92
N ASN A 18 -3.77 13.13 -6.99
CA ASN A 18 -4.57 12.72 -5.84
C ASN A 18 -6.03 12.39 -6.23
N SER A 19 -6.22 11.63 -7.31
CA SER A 19 -7.54 11.39 -7.92
C SER A 19 -8.01 9.93 -7.84
N LEU A 20 -7.35 9.12 -7.01
CA LEU A 20 -7.80 7.77 -6.73
C LEU A 20 -9.25 7.80 -6.19
N PRO A 21 -10.12 6.84 -6.58
CA PRO A 21 -11.53 6.80 -6.20
C PRO A 21 -11.70 6.33 -4.75
N TRP A 22 -11.29 7.18 -3.81
CA TRP A 22 -11.29 6.88 -2.38
C TRP A 22 -12.68 6.61 -1.81
N GLU A 23 -13.73 7.10 -2.47
CA GLU A 23 -15.13 6.82 -2.16
C GLU A 23 -15.52 5.35 -2.36
N GLU A 24 -14.80 4.62 -3.21
CA GLU A 24 -14.92 3.16 -3.39
C GLU A 24 -13.99 2.39 -2.45
N GLY A 25 -13.13 3.11 -1.72
CA GLY A 25 -12.23 2.55 -0.74
C GLY A 25 -12.94 2.11 0.53
N LYS A 26 -12.41 1.07 1.16
CA LYS A 26 -12.93 0.52 2.40
C LYS A 26 -12.30 1.19 3.62
N LYS A 27 -13.15 1.80 4.44
CA LYS A 27 -12.76 2.34 5.75
C LYS A 27 -12.73 1.25 6.81
N ILE A 28 -11.55 0.75 7.13
CA ILE A 28 -11.30 -0.27 8.16
C ILE A 28 -9.96 0.02 8.83
N SER A 29 -9.77 -0.45 10.06
CA SER A 29 -8.46 -0.34 10.70
C SER A 29 -7.47 -1.41 10.20
N PHE A 30 -6.18 -1.20 10.36
CA PHE A 30 -5.13 -2.17 10.06
C PHE A 30 -5.30 -3.45 10.88
N SER A 31 -5.75 -3.32 12.14
CA SER A 31 -6.11 -4.48 12.96
C SER A 31 -7.22 -5.32 12.31
N GLN A 32 -8.20 -4.69 11.66
CA GLN A 32 -9.25 -5.40 10.92
C GLN A 32 -8.73 -5.95 9.59
N PHE A 33 -7.89 -5.19 8.88
CA PHE A 33 -7.26 -5.60 7.62
C PHE A 33 -6.39 -6.86 7.84
N HIS A 34 -5.51 -6.85 8.84
CA HIS A 34 -4.61 -7.97 9.17
C HIS A 34 -5.33 -9.27 9.57
N LYS A 35 -6.62 -9.23 9.90
CA LYS A 35 -7.41 -10.46 10.16
C LYS A 35 -7.69 -11.26 8.90
N LYS A 36 -7.67 -10.63 7.72
CA LYS A 36 -8.06 -11.24 6.45
C LYS A 36 -7.02 -11.10 5.34
N TYR A 37 -6.15 -10.10 5.47
CA TYR A 37 -5.23 -9.67 4.43
C TYR A 37 -3.82 -9.50 4.99
N THR A 38 -2.83 -9.61 4.12
CA THR A 38 -1.41 -9.42 4.47
C THR A 38 -0.72 -8.59 3.41
N LEU A 39 0.37 -7.91 3.80
CA LEU A 39 1.29 -7.23 2.88
C LEU A 39 2.50 -8.11 2.53
N HIS A 40 2.59 -9.33 3.06
CA HIS A 40 3.71 -10.24 2.82
C HIS A 40 3.94 -10.48 1.32
N ASP A 41 5.22 -10.54 0.92
CA ASP A 41 5.69 -10.67 -0.47
C ASP A 41 5.25 -9.55 -1.43
N SER A 42 4.56 -8.54 -0.94
CA SER A 42 4.13 -7.40 -1.76
C SER A 42 5.28 -6.44 -2.02
N HIS A 43 5.22 -5.72 -3.12
CA HIS A 43 6.29 -4.83 -3.58
C HIS A 43 5.99 -3.37 -3.22
N TRP A 44 6.94 -2.71 -2.55
CA TRP A 44 6.85 -1.30 -2.24
C TRP A 44 6.98 -0.44 -3.51
N ILE A 45 5.93 0.33 -3.85
CA ILE A 45 6.00 1.32 -4.94
C ILE A 45 6.44 2.68 -4.37
N GLY A 46 5.83 3.13 -3.28
CA GLY A 46 6.27 4.34 -2.59
C GLY A 46 5.22 4.96 -1.66
N ILE A 47 5.66 6.02 -0.97
CA ILE A 47 4.89 6.80 -0.02
C ILE A 47 4.66 8.19 -0.63
N PHE A 48 3.39 8.57 -0.80
CA PHE A 48 2.99 9.79 -1.49
C PHE A 48 2.31 10.74 -0.51
N TYR A 49 2.94 11.88 -0.23
CA TYR A 49 2.43 12.86 0.71
C TYR A 49 1.67 13.98 0.00
N ALA A 50 0.36 14.09 0.24
CA ALA A 50 -0.51 15.11 -0.37
C ALA A 50 -0.47 16.46 0.38
N VAL A 51 0.72 16.94 0.75
CA VAL A 51 0.93 18.12 1.64
C VAL A 51 0.27 19.42 1.17
N GLY A 52 0.00 19.56 -0.13
CA GLY A 52 -0.63 20.75 -0.69
C GLY A 52 -2.14 20.85 -0.42
N TYR A 53 -2.78 19.75 0.01
CA TYR A 53 -4.23 19.67 0.14
C TYR A 53 -4.67 19.20 1.53
N GLU A 54 -3.94 18.27 2.13
CA GLU A 54 -4.35 17.63 3.37
C GLU A 54 -3.19 16.98 4.12
N GLN A 55 -3.38 16.76 5.42
CA GLN A 55 -2.46 15.99 6.26
C GLN A 55 -2.71 14.49 6.08
N ALA A 56 -2.51 13.99 4.86
CA ALA A 56 -2.72 12.57 4.53
C ALA A 56 -1.60 12.03 3.65
N VAL A 57 -1.30 10.74 3.84
CA VAL A 57 -0.33 10.00 3.03
C VAL A 57 -1.03 8.85 2.33
N THR A 58 -0.58 8.54 1.11
CA THR A 58 -0.95 7.32 0.39
C THR A 58 0.24 6.39 0.30
N LEU A 59 0.08 5.20 0.85
CA LEU A 59 0.97 4.06 0.63
C LEU A 59 0.54 3.37 -0.66
N ALA A 60 1.43 3.26 -1.64
CA ALA A 60 1.18 2.50 -2.86
C ALA A 60 2.01 1.21 -2.87
N ILE A 61 1.32 0.09 -3.03
CA ILE A 61 1.90 -1.26 -2.94
C ILE A 61 1.42 -2.05 -4.17
N GLU A 62 2.34 -2.72 -4.86
CA GLU A 62 1.97 -3.80 -5.78
C GLU A 62 1.73 -5.04 -4.92
N TRP A 63 0.45 -5.40 -4.80
CA TRP A 63 -0.04 -6.30 -3.77
C TRP A 63 0.04 -7.74 -4.24
N ASP A 64 0.74 -8.58 -3.47
CA ASP A 64 0.93 -9.97 -3.83
C ASP A 64 -0.38 -10.74 -3.71
N SER A 65 -0.81 -11.33 -4.83
CA SER A 65 -2.10 -12.02 -4.92
C SER A 65 -2.06 -13.45 -4.37
N VAL A 66 -0.88 -14.04 -4.14
CA VAL A 66 -0.72 -15.44 -3.71
C VAL A 66 -1.31 -15.62 -2.31
N TRP A 67 -1.16 -14.61 -1.46
CA TRP A 67 -1.63 -14.64 -0.07
C TRP A 67 -3.10 -14.22 0.11
N LEU A 68 -3.79 -13.81 -0.96
CA LEU A 68 -5.14 -13.30 -0.85
C LEU A 68 -6.20 -14.41 -0.77
N PRO A 69 -7.37 -14.12 -0.16
CA PRO A 69 -8.51 -15.02 -0.19
C PRO A 69 -8.91 -15.42 -1.61
N GLU A 70 -9.41 -16.65 -1.78
CA GLU A 70 -9.77 -17.21 -3.09
C GLU A 70 -10.83 -16.38 -3.83
N GLU A 71 -11.70 -15.67 -3.11
CA GLU A 71 -12.68 -14.77 -3.69
C GLU A 71 -12.01 -13.65 -4.49
N ILE A 72 -10.93 -13.07 -3.95
CA ILE A 72 -10.16 -12.01 -4.61
C ILE A 72 -9.36 -12.60 -5.77
N LYS A 73 -8.74 -13.77 -5.59
CA LYS A 73 -8.01 -14.46 -6.66
C LYS A 73 -8.89 -14.79 -7.86
N LYS A 74 -10.15 -15.18 -7.64
CA LYS A 74 -11.11 -15.45 -8.72
C LYS A 74 -11.46 -14.22 -9.54
N CYS A 75 -11.56 -13.05 -8.90
CA CYS A 75 -11.73 -11.78 -9.60
C CYS A 75 -10.52 -11.45 -10.49
N THR A 76 -9.35 -12.05 -10.23
CA THR A 76 -8.11 -11.86 -10.99
C THR A 76 -7.83 -12.93 -12.06
N THR A 77 -8.81 -13.77 -12.42
CA THR A 77 -8.73 -15.03 -13.23
C THR A 77 -7.95 -15.02 -14.56
N ASN A 78 -7.43 -13.89 -15.04
CA ASN A 78 -6.41 -13.83 -16.10
C ASN A 78 -5.00 -13.62 -15.50
N ILE A 79 -4.48 -14.69 -14.88
CA ILE A 79 -3.26 -14.76 -14.05
C ILE A 79 -1.97 -14.28 -14.75
N ILE A 80 -1.96 -14.10 -16.07
CA ILE A 80 -0.73 -13.75 -16.81
C ILE A 80 -0.48 -12.23 -16.85
N ASN A 81 -1.47 -11.37 -16.54
CA ASN A 81 -1.35 -9.90 -16.69
C ASN A 81 -1.93 -9.05 -15.53
N ASN A 82 -2.47 -9.65 -14.48
CA ASN A 82 -3.24 -8.93 -13.45
C ASN A 82 -2.38 -8.51 -12.25
N LEU A 83 -1.53 -7.49 -12.46
CA LEU A 83 -0.96 -6.75 -11.34
C LEU A 83 -2.09 -6.12 -10.53
N LEU A 84 -2.05 -6.33 -9.22
CA LEU A 84 -2.97 -5.75 -8.25
C LEU A 84 -2.24 -4.66 -7.48
N TYR A 85 -2.88 -3.51 -7.31
CA TYR A 85 -2.35 -2.39 -6.57
C TYR A 85 -3.21 -2.17 -5.34
N LEU A 86 -2.58 -2.14 -4.17
CA LEU A 86 -3.21 -1.73 -2.93
C LEU A 86 -2.75 -0.30 -2.61
N PHE A 87 -3.73 0.58 -2.46
CA PHE A 87 -3.52 1.92 -1.95
C PHE A 87 -4.09 2.01 -0.55
N ILE A 88 -3.29 2.54 0.37
CA ILE A 88 -3.71 2.76 1.75
C ILE A 88 -3.56 4.25 2.04
N ARG A 89 -4.68 4.92 2.29
CA ARG A 89 -4.69 6.33 2.68
C ARG A 89 -4.80 6.43 4.19
N LEU A 90 -3.82 7.10 4.80
CA LEU A 90 -3.81 7.41 6.22
C LEU A 90 -3.97 8.92 6.36
N THR A 91 -4.95 9.34 7.16
CA THR A 91 -5.20 10.75 7.45
C THR A 91 -4.69 11.11 8.84
N GLY A 92 -4.45 12.40 9.09
CA GLY A 92 -3.92 12.86 10.38
C GLY A 92 -2.52 12.34 10.67
N VAL A 93 -1.67 12.25 9.63
CA VAL A 93 -0.29 11.73 9.76
C VAL A 93 0.56 12.76 10.49
N GLU A 94 1.13 12.35 11.62
CA GLU A 94 2.01 13.17 12.45
C GLU A 94 3.48 13.00 12.06
N GLN A 95 3.88 11.76 11.77
CA GLN A 95 5.27 11.40 11.57
C GLN A 95 5.40 10.21 10.63
N ILE A 96 6.43 10.26 9.78
CA ILE A 96 6.89 9.15 8.96
C ILE A 96 8.40 9.09 9.10
N ASP A 97 8.92 7.95 9.55
CA ASP A 97 10.35 7.68 9.59
C ASP A 97 10.69 6.48 8.74
N THR A 98 11.88 6.53 8.15
CA THR A 98 12.46 5.39 7.43
C THR A 98 13.80 5.05 8.07
N THR A 99 14.00 3.77 8.38
CA THR A 99 15.25 3.27 8.97
C THR A 99 15.84 2.19 8.08
N ASN A 100 17.17 2.09 8.04
CA ASN A 100 17.92 1.03 7.32
C ASN A 100 17.63 0.91 5.81
N TYR A 101 17.08 1.95 5.18
CA TYR A 101 17.00 2.03 3.73
C TYR A 101 18.39 2.34 3.15
N VAL A 102 18.97 1.32 2.53
CA VAL A 102 20.21 1.42 1.73
C VAL A 102 19.88 1.26 0.25
N ASP A 103 20.71 1.82 -0.64
CA ASP A 103 20.57 1.55 -2.07
C ASP A 103 20.86 0.06 -2.33
N VAL A 104 19.82 -0.69 -2.67
CA VAL A 104 19.88 -2.13 -3.04
C VAL A 104 19.91 -2.31 -4.56
N GLY A 105 20.14 -1.23 -5.31
CA GLY A 105 20.12 -1.21 -6.77
C GLY A 105 18.70 -1.17 -7.33
N TYR A 106 18.51 -1.76 -8.53
CA TYR A 106 17.24 -1.74 -9.26
C TYR A 106 16.21 -2.79 -8.77
N ILE A 107 16.34 -3.24 -7.53
CA ILE A 107 15.46 -4.26 -6.93
C ILE A 107 14.34 -3.54 -6.19
N CYS A 108 13.09 -3.89 -6.49
CA CYS A 108 11.95 -3.42 -5.72
C CYS A 108 11.98 -4.09 -4.33
N ARG A 109 11.75 -3.33 -3.27
CA ARG A 109 11.79 -3.84 -1.90
C ARG A 109 10.50 -4.60 -1.60
N THR A 110 10.65 -5.91 -1.38
CA THR A 110 9.56 -6.80 -0.97
C THR A 110 9.27 -6.63 0.51
N ILE A 111 8.00 -6.48 0.87
CA ILE A 111 7.52 -6.35 2.24
C ILE A 111 7.59 -7.71 2.93
N SER A 112 8.25 -7.78 4.08
CA SER A 112 8.32 -8.98 4.91
C SER A 112 7.18 -9.03 5.92
N SER A 113 6.85 -7.89 6.54
CA SER A 113 5.92 -7.81 7.66
C SER A 113 5.28 -6.44 7.76
N SER A 114 4.11 -6.40 8.39
CA SER A 114 3.48 -5.17 8.84
C SER A 114 2.87 -5.38 10.23
N GLU A 115 3.18 -4.46 11.13
CA GLU A 115 2.72 -4.47 12.51
C GLU A 115 1.94 -3.18 12.79
N PHE A 116 0.87 -3.32 13.57
CA PHE A 116 -0.01 -2.22 13.93
C PHE A 116 -0.35 -2.27 15.41
N GLU A 117 -0.24 -1.12 16.06
CA GLU A 117 -0.65 -0.94 17.46
C GLU A 117 -1.37 0.40 17.64
N GLU A 118 -2.39 0.42 18.50
CA GLU A 118 -3.08 1.64 18.90
C GLU A 118 -2.72 1.96 20.36
N ILE A 119 -2.10 3.11 20.61
CA ILE A 119 -1.65 3.56 21.93
C ILE A 119 -2.14 5.00 22.12
N GLU A 120 -2.89 5.26 23.20
CA GLU A 120 -3.35 6.62 23.57
C GLU A 120 -4.01 7.39 22.41
N SER A 121 -4.89 6.72 21.65
CA SER A 121 -5.59 7.28 20.47
C SER A 121 -4.67 7.66 19.31
N LYS A 122 -3.43 7.15 19.29
CA LYS A 122 -2.53 7.19 18.15
C LYS A 122 -2.34 5.80 17.58
N ASN A 123 -2.29 5.75 16.27
CA ASN A 123 -2.00 4.57 15.50
C ASN A 123 -0.52 4.54 15.15
N PHE A 124 0.12 3.42 15.41
CA PHE A 124 1.51 3.13 15.09
C PHE A 124 1.52 2.00 14.06
N LEU A 125 2.05 2.29 12.88
CA LEU A 125 2.20 1.33 11.80
C LEU A 125 3.69 1.17 11.49
N ALA A 126 4.19 -0.06 11.59
CA ALA A 126 5.52 -0.43 11.12
C ALA A 126 5.39 -1.37 9.92
N ILE A 127 6.12 -1.10 8.84
CA ILE A 127 6.21 -1.96 7.66
C ILE A 127 7.68 -2.24 7.40
N ASP A 128 8.06 -3.52 7.44
CA ASP A 128 9.43 -3.97 7.21
C ASP A 128 9.56 -4.61 5.84
N ASP A 129 10.74 -4.47 5.24
CA ASP A 129 11.12 -5.19 4.03
C ASP A 129 12.12 -6.32 4.31
N VAL A 130 12.23 -7.22 3.35
CA VAL A 130 13.13 -8.40 3.40
C VAL A 130 14.62 -8.04 3.46
N PHE A 131 14.97 -6.78 3.23
CA PHE A 131 16.34 -6.26 3.29
C PHE A 131 16.63 -5.51 4.60
N GLY A 132 15.72 -5.54 5.57
CA GLY A 132 15.84 -4.91 6.89
C GLY A 132 15.52 -3.42 6.92
N GLY A 133 15.01 -2.86 5.82
CA GLY A 133 14.45 -1.50 5.80
C GLY A 133 13.10 -1.46 6.50
N GLN A 134 12.80 -0.36 7.19
CA GLN A 134 11.57 -0.19 7.95
C GLN A 134 10.97 1.20 7.72
N VAL A 135 9.66 1.25 7.52
CA VAL A 135 8.85 2.47 7.53
C VAL A 135 8.00 2.47 8.80
N ASN A 136 8.13 3.52 9.60
CA ASN A 136 7.29 3.75 10.78
C ASN A 136 6.40 4.96 10.53
N ILE A 137 5.09 4.83 10.80
CA ILE A 137 4.10 5.89 10.59
C ILE A 137 3.28 6.06 11.86
N ILE A 138 3.16 7.31 12.31
CA ILE A 138 2.30 7.71 13.43
C ILE A 138 1.18 8.60 12.88
N TYR A 139 -0.06 8.24 13.18
CA TYR A 139 -1.25 8.97 12.72
C TYR A 139 -2.42 8.82 13.69
N HIS A 140 -3.44 9.67 13.58
CA HIS A 140 -4.64 9.62 14.43
C HIS A 140 -5.95 9.65 13.64
N GLY A 141 -5.90 9.70 12.31
CA GLY A 141 -7.07 9.79 11.45
C GLY A 141 -7.58 8.43 10.96
N GLU A 142 -8.46 8.51 9.97
CA GLU A 142 -9.02 7.37 9.25
C GLU A 142 -7.99 6.67 8.36
N GLU A 143 -8.28 5.38 8.12
CA GLU A 143 -7.56 4.49 7.23
C GLU A 143 -8.52 4.04 6.13
N ILE A 144 -8.10 4.19 4.87
CA ILE A 144 -8.91 3.83 3.70
C ILE A 144 -8.08 2.93 2.81
N PHE A 145 -8.57 1.71 2.57
CA PHE A 145 -7.92 0.70 1.75
C PHE A 145 -8.63 0.60 0.40
N LEU A 146 -7.89 0.72 -0.69
CA LEU A 146 -8.40 0.67 -2.05
C LEU A 146 -7.56 -0.32 -2.87
N ALA A 147 -8.17 -1.43 -3.28
CA ALA A 147 -7.54 -2.43 -4.15
C ALA A 147 -7.98 -2.21 -5.59
N VAL A 148 -7.02 -2.03 -6.51
CA VAL A 148 -7.26 -1.70 -7.92
C VAL A 148 -6.42 -2.60 -8.82
N ALA A 149 -7.06 -3.32 -9.73
CA ALA A 149 -6.37 -4.11 -10.74
C ALA A 149 -5.73 -3.21 -11.81
N LYS A 150 -4.77 -3.75 -12.58
CA LYS A 150 -4.07 -3.02 -13.67
C LYS A 150 -5.02 -2.36 -14.70
N ASP A 151 -6.20 -2.92 -14.92
CA ASP A 151 -7.23 -2.40 -15.84
C ASP A 151 -8.15 -1.34 -15.20
N LYS A 152 -7.86 -0.94 -13.96
CA LYS A 152 -8.63 -0.02 -13.11
C LYS A 152 -9.90 -0.61 -12.49
N THR A 153 -10.12 -1.91 -12.60
CA THR A 153 -11.20 -2.56 -11.85
C THR A 153 -10.92 -2.47 -10.35
N ILE A 154 -11.89 -1.98 -9.58
CA ILE A 154 -11.80 -1.90 -8.12
C ILE A 154 -12.29 -3.22 -7.54
N LEU A 155 -11.53 -3.76 -6.58
CA LEU A 155 -11.85 -5.01 -5.90
C LEU A 155 -12.41 -4.72 -4.50
N GLU A 156 -13.50 -5.39 -4.17
CA GLU A 156 -14.06 -5.36 -2.82
C GLU A 156 -13.17 -6.17 -1.86
N ILE A 157 -12.45 -5.46 -0.99
CA ILE A 157 -11.70 -6.04 0.14
C ILE A 157 -12.42 -5.79 1.46
#